data_AF-T1B674-F1
#
_entry.id   AF-T1B674-F1
#
_cell.length_a   1.000
_cell.length_b   1.000
_cell.length_c   1.000
_cell.angle_alpha   90.00
_cell.angle_beta   90.00
_cell.angle_gamma   90.00
#
_symmetry.space_group_name_H-M   'P 1'
#
loop_
_entity.id
_entity.type
_entity.pdbx_description
1 polymer ?
#
loop_
_entity_poly.entity_id
_entity_poly.type
_entity_poly.pdbx_seq_one_letter_code
_entity_poly.pdbx_strand_id
1 'polypeptide(L)'
;MAGEPGLAALYGRYIGQIQARIERAWLRPRAAIGSDLFRCQVQIDQGRGGGVGDITLQRCNGTAQWQESLVRAIEDASPLSAPPNPAVFTPHVVLVFRSTGYTQDAPSGEFQPIPAPAVRQHRATAVALTRIRALRWPAVARFGKDAVIELDITGSQVHVVRKH
;
A
#
# COMPACT_ATOMS: atom_id res chain seq x y z
N MET A 1 33.46 -40.14 -14.93
CA MET A 1 33.00 -39.02 -14.09
C MET A 1 31.91 -38.27 -14.85
N ALA A 2 30.64 -38.66 -14.68
CA ALA A 2 29.49 -38.11 -15.43
C ALA A 2 28.41 -37.59 -14.45
N GLY A 3 28.83 -36.76 -13.50
CA GLY A 3 28.07 -36.49 -12.27
C GLY A 3 27.59 -35.06 -12.04
N GLU A 4 27.58 -34.15 -13.02
CA GLU A 4 27.33 -32.71 -12.73
C GLU A 4 26.38 -31.94 -13.68
N PRO A 5 26.11 -32.31 -14.96
CA PRO A 5 25.26 -31.47 -15.82
C PRO A 5 23.77 -31.50 -15.43
N GLY A 6 23.30 -32.58 -14.79
CA GLY A 6 21.91 -32.71 -14.37
C GLY A 6 21.53 -31.81 -13.19
N LEU A 7 22.41 -31.66 -12.20
CA LEU A 7 22.13 -30.86 -11.01
C LEU A 7 22.05 -29.36 -11.32
N ALA A 8 22.92 -28.86 -12.19
CA ALA A 8 22.86 -27.47 -12.65
C ALA A 8 21.53 -27.14 -13.35
N ALA A 9 21.04 -28.05 -14.22
CA ALA A 9 19.75 -27.89 -14.87
C ALA A 9 18.58 -27.93 -13.87
N LEU A 10 18.64 -28.82 -12.87
CA LEU A 10 17.64 -28.92 -11.80
C LEU A 10 17.63 -27.66 -10.92
N TYR A 11 18.81 -27.09 -10.62
CA TYR A 11 18.94 -25.84 -9.89
C TYR A 11 18.36 -24.66 -10.69
N GLY A 12 18.68 -24.55 -11.98
CA GLY A 12 18.10 -23.51 -12.84
C GLY A 12 16.56 -23.59 -12.90
N ARG A 13 16.00 -24.80 -13.01
CA ARG A 13 14.55 -25.03 -12.93
C ARG A 13 13.98 -24.61 -11.58
N TYR A 14 14.64 -24.97 -10.48
CA TYR A 14 14.22 -24.59 -9.12
C TYR A 14 14.16 -23.08 -8.94
N ILE A 15 15.21 -22.36 -9.33
CA ILE A 15 15.27 -20.89 -9.25
C ILE A 15 14.19 -20.25 -10.13
N GLY A 16 14.01 -20.73 -11.37
CA GLY A 16 12.95 -20.24 -12.24
C GLY A 16 11.54 -20.46 -11.69
N GLN A 17 11.30 -21.58 -11.00
CA GLN A 17 10.02 -21.87 -10.34
C GLN A 17 9.75 -20.96 -9.14
N ILE A 18 10.78 -20.57 -8.39
CA ILE A 18 10.66 -19.59 -7.31
C ILE A 18 10.33 -18.22 -7.90
N GLN A 19 11.13 -17.76 -8.86
CA GLN A 19 10.95 -16.46 -9.50
C GLN A 19 9.55 -16.32 -10.10
N ALA A 20 9.11 -17.31 -10.88
CA ALA A 20 7.78 -17.28 -11.50
C ALA A 20 6.64 -17.29 -10.47
N ARG A 21 6.86 -17.90 -9.29
CA ARG A 21 5.86 -17.89 -8.21
C ARG A 21 5.72 -16.49 -7.59
N ILE A 22 6.85 -15.84 -7.31
CA ILE A 22 6.87 -14.47 -6.79
C ILE A 22 6.29 -13.49 -7.82
N GLU A 23 6.67 -13.62 -9.09
CA GLU A 23 6.13 -12.77 -10.17
C GLU A 23 4.61 -12.88 -10.31
N ARG A 24 4.04 -14.08 -10.13
CA ARG A 24 2.57 -14.27 -10.15
C ARG A 24 1.87 -13.65 -8.94
N ALA A 25 2.54 -13.57 -7.80
CA ALA A 25 2.01 -12.90 -6.60
C ALA A 25 2.20 -11.39 -6.64
N TRP A 26 3.05 -10.88 -7.54
CA TRP A 26 3.50 -9.50 -7.49
C TRP A 26 2.50 -8.52 -8.11
N LEU A 27 1.72 -7.87 -7.23
CA LEU A 27 0.89 -6.73 -7.58
C LEU A 27 1.73 -5.45 -7.64
N ARG A 28 2.11 -5.04 -8.85
CA ARG A 28 2.98 -3.89 -9.08
C ARG A 28 2.28 -2.58 -8.74
N PRO A 29 2.93 -1.60 -8.10
CA PRO A 29 2.28 -0.33 -7.79
C PRO A 29 1.97 0.47 -9.05
N ARG A 30 0.83 1.19 -9.04
CA ARG A 30 0.53 2.25 -10.02
C ARG A 30 1.22 3.57 -9.63
N ALA A 31 2.51 3.48 -9.30
CA ALA A 31 3.31 4.60 -8.84
C ALA A 31 4.51 4.80 -9.76
N ALA A 32 5.00 6.04 -9.84
CA ALA A 32 6.23 6.33 -10.55
C ALA A 32 7.39 5.55 -9.92
N ILE A 33 8.18 4.87 -10.76
CA ILE A 33 9.42 4.23 -10.34
C ILE A 33 10.49 5.30 -10.06
N GLY A 34 10.48 6.41 -10.81
CA GLY A 34 11.57 7.39 -10.85
C GLY A 34 12.69 7.04 -11.85
N SER A 35 12.48 5.99 -12.66
CA SER A 35 13.31 5.60 -13.80
C SER A 35 12.47 4.76 -14.77
N ASP A 36 13.00 4.42 -15.95
CA ASP A 36 12.25 3.67 -16.97
C ASP A 36 11.93 2.22 -16.58
N LEU A 37 12.79 1.61 -15.74
CA LEU A 37 12.69 0.20 -15.37
C LEU A 37 13.04 0.02 -13.91
N PHE A 38 12.15 -0.60 -13.15
CA PHE A 38 12.44 -1.09 -11.81
C PHE A 38 13.36 -2.33 -11.89
N ARG A 39 14.37 -2.38 -11.03
CA ARG A 39 15.35 -3.45 -10.85
C ARG A 39 15.70 -3.52 -9.37
N CYS A 40 15.48 -4.69 -8.77
CA CYS A 40 15.82 -4.92 -7.37
C CYS A 40 16.41 -6.31 -7.18
N GLN A 41 17.63 -6.35 -6.63
CA GLN A 41 18.28 -7.59 -6.20
C GLN A 41 17.88 -7.88 -4.77
N VAL A 42 17.36 -9.08 -4.54
CA VAL A 42 16.83 -9.51 -3.25
C VAL A 42 17.47 -10.83 -2.85
N GLN A 43 17.88 -10.92 -1.59
CA GLN A 43 18.19 -12.19 -0.95
C GLN A 43 16.98 -12.62 -0.11
N ILE A 44 16.57 -13.87 -0.28
CA ILE A 44 15.45 -14.49 0.42
C ILE A 44 15.97 -15.71 1.15
N ASP A 45 15.71 -15.76 2.45
CA ASP A 45 15.96 -16.91 3.27
C ASP A 45 14.71 -17.79 3.29
N GLN A 46 14.89 -19.11 3.19
CA GLN A 46 13.77 -20.06 3.14
C GLN A 46 14.05 -21.37 3.86
N GLY A 47 12.99 -21.92 4.47
CA GLY A 47 13.02 -23.27 5.04
C GLY A 47 12.89 -24.36 3.99
N ARG A 48 13.22 -25.61 4.35
CA ARG A 48 13.05 -26.79 3.47
C ARG A 48 11.60 -27.02 3.03
N GLY A 49 10.62 -26.52 3.80
CA GLY A 49 9.20 -26.53 3.45
C GLY A 49 8.76 -25.40 2.52
N GLY A 50 9.68 -24.55 2.06
CA GLY A 50 9.40 -23.38 1.21
C GLY A 50 8.93 -22.14 1.98
N GLY A 51 8.77 -22.21 3.30
CA GLY A 51 8.42 -21.04 4.10
C GLY A 51 9.46 -19.93 3.95
N VAL A 52 8.99 -18.73 3.62
CA VAL A 52 9.82 -17.52 3.52
C VAL A 52 10.22 -17.05 4.91
N GLY A 53 11.50 -16.77 5.10
CA GLY A 53 12.09 -16.17 6.29
C GLY A 53 12.52 -14.73 6.02
N ASP A 54 13.76 -14.39 6.35
CA ASP A 54 14.29 -13.04 6.17
C ASP A 54 14.38 -12.63 4.69
N ILE A 55 14.02 -11.38 4.42
CA ILE A 55 14.06 -10.76 3.08
C ILE A 55 15.00 -9.56 3.16
N THR A 56 16.10 -9.61 2.42
CA THR A 56 17.07 -8.51 2.37
C THR A 56 17.11 -7.91 0.97
N LEU A 57 16.67 -6.66 0.87
CA LEU A 57 16.81 -5.85 -0.34
C LEU A 57 18.25 -5.34 -0.43
N GLN A 58 18.95 -5.65 -1.52
CA GLN A 58 20.37 -5.30 -1.68
C GLN A 58 20.53 -4.08 -2.60
N ARG A 59 20.33 -4.29 -3.90
CA ARG A 59 20.52 -3.25 -4.93
C ARG A 59 19.19 -3.00 -5.62
N CYS A 60 18.50 -1.96 -5.17
CA CYS A 60 17.18 -1.61 -5.69
C CYS A 60 17.17 -0.15 -6.15
N ASN A 61 16.66 0.08 -7.34
CA ASN A 61 16.13 1.37 -7.70
C ASN A 61 14.63 1.41 -7.37
N GLY A 62 13.95 2.49 -7.72
CA GLY A 62 12.53 2.62 -7.44
C GLY A 62 12.23 3.26 -6.09
N THR A 63 11.02 3.78 -5.97
CA THR A 63 10.49 4.35 -4.73
C THR A 63 10.23 3.27 -3.68
N ALA A 64 10.06 3.68 -2.42
CA ALA A 64 9.73 2.78 -1.31
C ALA A 64 8.49 1.90 -1.61
N GLN A 65 7.48 2.46 -2.27
CA GLN A 65 6.26 1.74 -2.65
C GLN A 65 6.54 0.53 -3.56
N TRP A 66 7.50 0.63 -4.48
CA TRP A 66 7.90 -0.47 -5.35
C TRP A 66 8.67 -1.56 -4.59
N GLN A 67 9.52 -1.15 -3.66
CA GLN A 67 10.29 -2.07 -2.82
C GLN A 67 9.38 -2.83 -1.85
N GLU A 68 8.47 -2.13 -1.16
CA GLU A 68 7.48 -2.70 -0.26
C GLU A 68 6.54 -3.68 -0.99
N SER A 69 6.10 -3.31 -2.21
CA SER A 69 5.29 -4.18 -3.06
C SER A 69 6.01 -5.48 -3.42
N LEU A 70 7.32 -5.42 -3.71
CA LEU A 70 8.10 -6.61 -4.01
C LEU A 70 8.27 -7.50 -2.76
N VAL A 71 8.56 -6.90 -1.60
CA VAL A 71 8.62 -7.63 -0.32
C VAL A 71 7.30 -8.35 -0.06
N ARG A 72 6.17 -7.64 -0.22
CA ARG A 72 4.83 -8.21 -0.06
C ARG A 72 4.58 -9.39 -1.01
N ALA A 73 5.01 -9.27 -2.26
CA ALA A 73 4.89 -10.36 -3.22
C ALA A 73 5.69 -11.61 -2.83
N ILE A 74 6.87 -11.42 -2.22
CA ILE A 74 7.70 -12.52 -1.72
C ILE A 74 7.01 -13.20 -0.53
N GLU A 75 6.47 -12.42 0.41
CA GLU A 75 5.69 -12.94 1.54
C GLU A 75 4.45 -13.73 1.06
N ASP A 76 3.66 -13.15 0.15
CA ASP A 76 2.43 -13.74 -0.39
C ASP A 76 2.72 -14.98 -1.28
N ALA A 77 3.94 -15.10 -1.82
CA ALA A 77 4.37 -16.27 -2.56
C ALA A 77 4.67 -17.48 -1.65
N SER A 78 4.75 -17.30 -0.33
CA SER A 78 4.98 -18.39 0.62
C SER A 78 3.85 -19.43 0.57
N PRO A 79 4.16 -20.75 0.60
CA PRO A 79 5.50 -21.32 0.55
C PRO A 79 6.08 -21.28 -0.87
N LEU A 80 7.37 -20.96 -1.00
CA LEU A 80 8.11 -21.00 -2.26
C LEU A 80 8.11 -22.42 -2.88
N SER A 81 8.27 -22.47 -4.20
CA SER A 81 8.26 -23.71 -4.98
C SER A 81 9.31 -24.70 -4.44
N ALA A 82 8.92 -25.94 -4.16
CA ALA A 82 9.84 -26.96 -3.71
C ALA A 82 10.87 -27.33 -4.81
N PRO A 83 12.12 -27.68 -4.44
CA PRO A 83 13.11 -28.08 -5.41
C PRO A 83 12.74 -29.42 -6.05
N PRO A 84 13.01 -29.62 -7.35
CA PRO A 84 12.72 -30.87 -8.05
C PRO A 84 13.59 -32.05 -7.57
N ASN A 85 14.69 -31.76 -6.87
CA ASN A 85 15.56 -32.72 -6.20
C ASN A 85 16.09 -32.08 -4.90
N PRO A 86 16.06 -32.77 -3.74
CA PRO A 86 16.57 -32.20 -2.49
C PRO A 86 18.04 -31.78 -2.53
N ALA A 87 18.86 -32.34 -3.44
CA ALA A 87 20.27 -31.99 -3.61
C ALA A 87 20.51 -30.57 -4.15
N VAL A 88 19.51 -29.95 -4.79
CA VAL A 88 19.62 -28.58 -5.32
C VAL A 88 18.98 -27.53 -4.41
N PHE A 89 18.50 -27.94 -3.24
CA PHE A 89 17.95 -27.00 -2.26
C PHE A 89 19.04 -26.04 -1.77
N THR A 90 18.70 -24.75 -1.67
CA THR A 90 19.50 -23.75 -0.97
C THR A 90 18.61 -22.96 -0.01
N PRO A 91 19.03 -22.74 1.24
CA PRO A 91 18.29 -21.92 2.20
C PRO A 91 18.36 -20.43 1.88
N HIS A 92 19.35 -19.99 1.10
CA HIS A 92 19.51 -18.59 0.69
C HIS A 92 19.41 -18.51 -0.84
N VAL A 93 18.49 -17.70 -1.34
CA VAL A 93 18.28 -17.48 -2.77
C VAL A 93 18.43 -16.00 -3.08
N VAL A 94 19.23 -15.68 -4.10
CA VAL A 94 19.40 -14.32 -4.59
C VAL A 94 18.75 -14.21 -5.97
N LEU A 95 17.74 -13.34 -6.09
CA LEU A 95 17.01 -13.09 -7.33
C LEU A 95 17.10 -11.62 -7.73
N VAL A 96 16.93 -11.35 -9.02
CA VAL A 96 16.83 -9.99 -9.55
C VAL A 96 15.48 -9.82 -10.22
N PHE A 97 14.62 -8.99 -9.62
CA PHE A 97 13.31 -8.66 -10.18
C PHE A 97 13.38 -7.42 -11.04
N ARG A 98 12.62 -7.44 -12.13
CA ARG A 98 12.55 -6.32 -13.08
C ARG A 98 11.11 -6.08 -13.49
N SER A 99 10.74 -4.82 -13.63
CA SER A 99 9.40 -4.44 -14.10
C SER A 99 9.42 -3.07 -14.74
N THR A 100 8.62 -2.88 -15.78
CA THR A 100 8.27 -1.56 -16.28
C THR A 100 7.27 -0.89 -15.35
N GLY A 101 7.20 0.45 -15.42
CA GLY A 101 6.19 1.23 -14.72
C GLY A 101 4.80 1.02 -15.30
N TYR A 102 3.80 1.54 -14.60
CA TYR A 102 2.43 1.57 -15.09
C TYR A 102 2.32 2.44 -16.35
N THR A 103 1.77 1.88 -17.43
CA THR A 103 1.29 2.60 -18.61
C THR A 103 -0.23 2.59 -18.60
N GLN A 104 -0.90 3.61 -19.17
CA GLN A 104 -2.37 3.70 -19.13
C GLN A 104 -3.07 2.51 -19.79
N ASP A 105 -2.41 1.86 -20.76
CA ASP A 105 -2.91 0.68 -21.47
C ASP A 105 -2.53 -0.64 -20.81
N ALA A 106 -1.93 -0.61 -19.63
CA ALA A 106 -1.48 -1.82 -18.96
C ALA A 106 -2.67 -2.67 -18.46
N PRO A 107 -2.60 -4.01 -18.58
CA PRO A 107 -3.65 -4.91 -18.08
C PRO A 107 -3.94 -4.67 -16.60
N SER A 108 -5.21 -4.49 -16.24
CA SER A 108 -5.60 -4.09 -14.88
C SER A 108 -5.20 -5.08 -13.79
N GLY A 109 -5.05 -6.37 -14.11
CA GLY A 109 -4.71 -7.44 -13.17
C GLY A 109 -3.23 -7.53 -12.78
N GLU A 110 -2.33 -6.82 -13.47
CA GLU A 110 -0.89 -6.84 -13.18
C GLU A 110 -0.45 -5.77 -12.17
N PHE A 111 -1.35 -4.82 -11.90
CA PHE A 111 -1.08 -3.66 -11.07
C PHE A 111 -2.05 -3.60 -9.91
N GLN A 112 -1.61 -3.00 -8.81
CA GLN A 112 -2.46 -2.72 -7.66
C GLN A 112 -3.71 -1.94 -8.10
N PRO A 113 -4.88 -2.24 -7.53
CA PRO A 113 -6.09 -1.51 -7.83
C PRO A 113 -5.94 -0.05 -7.43
N ILE A 114 -6.58 0.85 -8.18
CA ILE A 114 -6.62 2.27 -7.84
C ILE A 114 -7.27 2.37 -6.44
N PRO A 115 -6.62 3.04 -5.46
CA PRO A 115 -7.22 3.22 -4.16
C PRO A 115 -8.59 3.89 -4.34
N ALA A 116 -9.65 3.24 -3.84
CA ALA A 116 -10.95 3.89 -3.80
C ALA A 116 -10.82 5.22 -3.05
N PRO A 117 -11.51 6.29 -3.47
CA PRO A 117 -11.49 7.55 -2.74
C PRO A 117 -11.87 7.25 -1.28
N ALA A 118 -11.04 7.71 -0.34
CA ALA A 118 -11.26 7.47 1.08
C ALA A 118 -12.65 8.01 1.44
N VAL A 119 -13.61 7.10 1.67
CA VAL A 119 -14.95 7.46 2.10
C VAL A 119 -14.79 8.05 3.50
N ARG A 120 -14.81 9.39 3.57
CA ARG A 120 -14.69 10.12 4.83
C ARG A 120 -15.95 9.82 5.65
N GLN A 121 -15.84 8.88 6.60
CA GLN A 121 -16.91 8.60 7.54
C GLN A 121 -17.07 9.80 8.47
N HIS A 122 -17.95 10.74 8.11
CA HIS A 122 -18.42 11.77 9.03
C HIS A 122 -19.25 11.06 10.11
N ARG A 123 -18.60 10.61 11.19
CA ARG A 123 -19.31 10.24 12.42
C ARG A 123 -19.96 11.50 12.96
N ALA A 124 -21.25 11.68 12.69
CA ALA A 124 -22.07 12.67 13.37
C ALA A 124 -22.08 12.29 14.86
N THR A 125 -21.26 12.94 15.67
CA THR A 125 -21.39 12.90 17.12
C THR A 125 -22.65 13.66 17.47
N ALA A 126 -23.73 12.94 17.73
CA ALA A 126 -24.92 13.51 18.34
C ALA A 126 -24.55 14.02 19.74
N VAL A 127 -24.21 15.30 19.84
CA VAL A 127 -24.03 15.98 21.12
C VAL A 127 -25.41 16.08 21.75
N ALA A 128 -25.63 15.29 22.82
CA ALA A 128 -26.84 15.39 23.62
C ALA A 128 -26.87 16.78 24.28
N LEU A 129 -27.69 17.69 23.73
CA LEU A 129 -27.99 18.98 24.33
C LEU A 129 -28.87 18.78 25.57
N THR A 130 -28.25 18.36 26.67
CA THR A 130 -28.91 18.24 27.95
C THR A 130 -29.12 19.62 28.56
N ARG A 131 -30.29 20.20 28.26
CA ARG A 131 -31.04 21.22 29.02
C ARG A 131 -30.23 22.31 29.73
N ILE A 132 -30.01 23.44 29.06
CA ILE A 132 -29.86 24.73 29.75
C ILE A 132 -31.23 25.11 30.30
N ARG A 133 -31.48 24.82 31.58
CA ARG A 133 -32.69 25.22 32.28
C ARG A 133 -32.41 26.50 33.06
N ALA A 134 -33.14 27.54 32.70
CA ALA A 134 -33.39 28.79 33.43
C ALA A 134 -32.25 29.82 33.51
N LEU A 135 -32.14 30.64 32.46
CA LEU A 135 -31.94 32.07 32.68
C LEU A 135 -33.29 32.76 32.49
N ARG A 136 -33.81 33.29 33.60
CA ARG A 136 -35.06 34.02 33.68
C ARG A 136 -34.86 35.35 32.95
N TRP A 137 -35.36 35.43 31.72
CA TRP A 137 -35.31 36.64 30.90
C TRP A 137 -36.14 37.74 31.59
N PRO A 138 -35.59 38.91 31.93
CA PRO A 138 -36.44 40.03 32.35
C PRO A 138 -37.20 40.52 31.12
N ALA A 139 -38.53 40.53 31.22
CA ALA A 139 -39.39 41.21 30.27
C ALA A 139 -38.92 42.67 30.15
N VAL A 140 -38.52 43.08 28.95
CA VAL A 140 -38.93 44.28 28.20
C VAL A 140 -37.88 44.52 27.11
N ALA A 141 -38.19 44.15 25.88
CA ALA A 141 -37.66 44.83 24.71
C ALA A 141 -38.65 44.62 23.56
N ARG A 142 -39.42 45.67 23.25
CA ARG A 142 -40.25 45.75 22.06
C ARG A 142 -39.32 45.74 20.84
N PHE A 143 -39.20 44.61 20.14
CA PHE A 143 -38.54 44.57 18.83
C PHE A 143 -39.56 44.96 17.75
N GLY A 144 -39.23 46.03 17.01
CA GLY A 144 -39.98 46.49 15.84
C GLY A 144 -39.97 45.47 14.71
N LYS A 145 -40.96 45.56 13.82
CA LYS A 145 -41.39 44.52 12.87
C LYS A 145 -40.44 44.18 11.71
N ASP A 146 -39.25 44.75 11.62
CA ASP A 146 -38.42 44.63 10.40
C ASP A 146 -37.00 44.14 10.70
N ALA A 147 -36.86 42.92 11.20
CA ALA A 147 -35.56 42.26 11.31
C ALA A 147 -35.58 40.92 10.54
N VAL A 148 -35.22 41.00 9.26
CA VAL A 148 -34.81 39.82 8.46
C VAL A 148 -33.41 39.45 8.92
N ILE A 149 -33.24 38.24 9.44
CA ILE A 149 -31.93 37.68 9.78
C ILE A 149 -31.44 36.91 8.56
N GLU A 150 -30.51 37.49 7.82
CA GLU A 150 -29.79 36.82 6.74
C GLU A 150 -28.55 36.13 7.33
N LEU A 151 -28.54 34.81 7.30
CA LEU A 151 -27.43 33.98 7.81
C LEU A 151 -26.53 33.59 6.63
N ASP A 152 -25.44 34.32 6.46
CA ASP A 152 -24.34 33.92 5.58
C ASP A 152 -23.39 33.00 6.37
N ILE A 153 -23.47 31.70 6.08
CA ILE A 153 -22.59 30.69 6.68
C ILE A 153 -21.43 30.48 5.71
N THR A 154 -20.52 31.46 5.66
CA THR A 154 -19.22 31.27 5.01
C THR A 154 -18.21 30.77 6.05
N GLY A 155 -17.50 29.70 5.70
CA GLY A 155 -16.69 28.89 6.60
C GLY A 155 -15.74 29.66 7.51
N SER A 156 -15.77 29.27 8.78
CA SER A 156 -14.63 29.21 9.71
C SER A 156 -13.59 30.33 9.61
N GLN A 157 -13.89 31.51 10.18
CA GLN A 157 -13.01 32.26 11.09
C GLN A 157 -13.67 33.59 11.48
N VAL A 158 -14.04 33.75 12.77
CA VAL A 158 -14.59 35.01 13.28
C VAL A 158 -13.45 35.85 13.86
N HIS A 159 -12.96 36.81 13.07
CA HIS A 159 -12.18 37.94 13.59
C HIS A 159 -13.15 39.03 14.03
N VAL A 160 -13.14 39.37 15.33
CA VAL A 160 -13.93 40.49 15.86
C VAL A 160 -13.12 41.78 15.71
N VAL A 161 -13.51 42.64 14.77
CA VAL A 161 -13.00 44.02 14.66
C VAL A 161 -14.05 44.95 15.28
N ARG A 162 -13.70 45.64 16.37
CA ARG A 162 -14.49 46.77 16.89
C ARG A 162 -14.11 48.04 16.13
N LYS A 163 -15.10 48.78 15.63
CA LYS A 163 -14.92 50.14 15.13
C LYS A 163 -15.82 51.10 15.91
N HIS A 164 -15.14 52.05 16.57
CA HIS A 164 -15.53 53.27 17.28
C HIS A 164 -16.81 53.27 18.12
#